data_AF-A0A2Y9Q3P4-F1
#
_entry.id   AF-A0A2Y9Q3P4-F1
#
_cell.length_a   1.000
_cell.length_b   1.000
_cell.length_c   1.000
_cell.angle_alpha   90.00
_cell.angle_beta   90.00
_cell.angle_gamma   90.00
#
_symmetry.space_group_name_H-M   'P 1'
#
loop_
_entity.id
_entity.type
_entity.pdbx_description
1 polymer ?
#
loop_
_entity_poly.entity_id
_entity_poly.type
_entity_poly.pdbx_seq_one_letter_code
_entity_poly.pdbx_strand_id
1 'polypeptide(L)'
;MNNQEAGKDTGAVRPRSSLGSPVAYDFLATEDVNKDRIQDVLFLYKNTNSSRSNFSLSCADEGFSSPCTFVTAVSGANGTVLWERPVAQNRALVECGVPQPGGSGASSACIILGRPGPFIAVDSVTGETLWSHPSSFGGNVSVLSPLLQVPDIDADGVPDLLVITQEENQVNGYVYSGGTGQQVGPPGSLGVDGTSGSILYVTSAGAHYVLIPCGTSLCSHSVKGLYEKATGRESSLKSDPLWEGRLNATSHRLQEHSSGAVRYLMNVPGKVGEDLLLVSSEACVLLDGQELVPRWTLGAAQVLRKPVLGYYKPDTPAMVIENGTGSERQILLLDLSSGAVLWSQALPGLPRDPRSASLPTADHRSAFFFWGLHELAGANQTEPGAAGHHLYMFHPTQPGVLLELANISTPIVTFQVVLLEPSRHAAYILLTGPASPDPPGLVSVAKHKVRDLIPSSKVVRLAEGGPDSDQAVRDRFSRLRYRNEA
;
A
#
# COMPACT_ATOMS: atom_id res chain seq x y z
N MET A 1 53.59 50.49 30.91
CA MET A 1 52.53 50.81 29.93
C MET A 1 51.73 49.53 29.75
N ASN A 2 50.79 49.16 30.63
CA ASN A 2 49.46 49.76 30.94
C ASN A 2 48.64 49.92 29.65
N ASN A 3 47.42 49.42 29.44
CA ASN A 3 46.31 48.85 30.24
C ASN A 3 45.52 47.90 29.28
N GLN A 4 44.91 46.77 29.66
CA GLN A 4 43.73 46.54 30.50
C GLN A 4 42.40 47.11 29.94
N GLU A 5 41.57 46.25 29.35
CA GLU A 5 40.09 46.33 29.28
C GLU A 5 39.58 44.89 29.07
N ALA A 6 39.18 44.18 30.12
CA ALA A 6 37.84 44.17 30.75
C ALA A 6 36.85 43.30 29.97
N GLY A 7 36.56 42.13 30.54
CA GLY A 7 35.61 41.18 30.02
C GLY A 7 34.16 41.68 30.12
N LYS A 8 33.32 41.12 29.25
CA LYS A 8 31.88 41.08 29.47
C LYS A 8 31.40 39.68 29.12
N ASP A 9 31.37 38.85 30.16
CA ASP A 9 30.57 37.65 30.21
C ASP A 9 29.10 38.08 30.07
N THR A 10 28.48 37.70 28.95
CA THR A 10 27.02 37.66 28.85
C THR A 10 26.68 36.25 28.42
N GLY A 11 26.37 35.44 29.43
CA GLY A 11 25.87 34.10 29.27
C GLY A 11 24.70 34.08 28.29
N ALA A 12 24.88 33.33 27.21
CA ALA A 12 23.78 32.73 26.48
C ALA A 12 24.04 31.23 26.46
N VAL A 13 23.79 30.58 27.59
CA VAL A 13 23.39 29.17 27.60
C VAL A 13 22.10 29.11 26.79
N ARG A 14 22.20 28.85 25.48
CA ARG A 14 21.03 28.41 24.71
C ARG A 14 20.86 26.92 25.00
N PRO A 15 19.73 26.48 25.55
CA PRO A 15 19.49 25.06 25.71
C PRO A 15 19.37 24.41 24.33
N ARG A 16 20.05 23.26 24.18
CA ARG A 16 19.68 22.24 23.21
C ARG A 16 18.18 21.99 23.33
N SER A 17 17.43 22.31 22.28
CA SER A 17 16.13 21.71 22.01
C SER A 17 16.06 21.48 20.51
N SER A 18 16.41 20.27 20.09
CA SER A 18 15.95 19.76 18.81
C SER A 18 14.44 19.56 18.96
N LEU A 19 13.65 20.59 18.64
CA LEU A 19 12.20 20.45 18.53
C LEU A 19 11.91 19.46 17.40
N GLY A 20 11.47 18.26 17.76
CA GLY A 20 11.08 17.23 16.79
C GLY A 20 9.78 17.62 16.10
N SER A 21 9.89 18.14 14.88
CA SER A 21 8.74 18.33 13.99
C SER A 21 8.27 16.96 13.43
N PRO A 22 7.03 16.86 12.94
CA PRO A 22 6.46 15.57 12.58
C PRO A 22 7.06 14.93 11.30
N VAL A 23 6.93 13.60 11.19
CA VAL A 23 7.35 12.79 10.04
C VAL A 23 6.21 11.86 9.65
N ALA A 24 5.87 11.77 8.37
CA ALA A 24 4.85 10.82 7.90
C ALA A 24 5.47 9.48 7.50
N TYR A 25 4.76 8.40 7.76
CA TYR A 25 5.13 7.06 7.29
C TYR A 25 4.25 6.64 6.12
N ASP A 26 4.77 5.76 5.26
CA ASP A 26 4.07 5.25 4.08
C ASP A 26 2.99 4.22 4.49
N PHE A 27 1.92 4.73 5.10
CA PHE A 27 0.71 4.00 5.44
C PHE A 27 -0.50 4.94 5.33
N LEU A 28 -1.51 4.51 4.58
CA LEU A 28 -2.78 5.18 4.42
C LEU A 28 -3.85 4.12 4.20
N ALA A 29 -4.90 4.18 5.00
CA ALA A 29 -6.07 3.31 4.90
C ALA A 29 -7.35 4.13 5.01
N THR A 30 -8.46 3.55 4.56
CA THR A 30 -9.77 4.19 4.64
C THR A 30 -10.83 3.23 5.17
N GLU A 31 -11.62 3.70 6.13
CA GLU A 31 -12.67 2.93 6.79
C GLU A 31 -13.74 3.89 7.33
N ASP A 32 -15.01 3.47 7.40
CA ASP A 32 -16.10 4.25 8.02
C ASP A 32 -16.03 4.14 9.55
N VAL A 33 -15.11 4.90 10.15
CA VAL A 33 -14.75 4.83 11.58
C VAL A 33 -15.91 5.30 12.45
N ASN A 34 -16.53 6.44 12.13
CA ASN A 34 -17.61 7.01 12.93
C ASN A 34 -19.02 6.49 12.54
N LYS A 35 -19.11 5.56 11.56
CA LYS A 35 -20.35 4.94 11.06
C LYS A 35 -21.32 5.95 10.44
N ASP A 36 -20.80 7.03 9.85
CA ASP A 36 -21.60 8.04 9.13
C ASP A 36 -21.80 7.70 7.63
N ARG A 37 -21.28 6.54 7.19
CA ARG A 37 -21.26 6.04 5.80
C ARG A 37 -20.31 6.77 4.89
N ILE A 38 -19.44 7.63 5.43
CA ILE A 38 -18.35 8.27 4.73
C ILE A 38 -17.06 7.58 5.16
N GLN A 39 -16.23 7.19 4.20
CA GLN A 39 -14.92 6.64 4.53
C GLN A 39 -14.06 7.71 5.20
N ASP A 40 -13.56 7.42 6.38
CA ASP A 40 -12.59 8.19 7.12
C ASP A 40 -11.16 7.74 6.76
N VAL A 41 -10.16 8.52 7.17
CA VAL A 41 -8.77 8.30 6.77
C VAL A 41 -7.92 7.94 7.99
N LEU A 42 -7.21 6.82 7.90
CA LEU A 42 -6.24 6.37 8.90
C LEU A 42 -4.83 6.50 8.33
N PHE A 43 -3.91 7.09 9.09
CA PHE A 43 -2.51 7.23 8.68
C PHE A 43 -1.55 7.21 9.87
N LEU A 44 -0.26 7.00 9.57
CA LEU A 44 0.80 6.99 10.56
C LEU A 44 1.68 8.23 10.46
N TYR A 45 2.01 8.81 11.61
CA TYR A 45 2.99 9.89 11.68
C TYR A 45 3.74 9.89 13.01
N LYS A 46 4.99 10.34 13.00
CA LYS A 46 5.83 10.53 14.19
C LYS A 46 5.66 11.96 14.70
N ASN A 47 5.54 12.14 16.02
CA ASN A 47 5.43 13.45 16.63
C ASN A 47 5.97 13.47 18.07
N THR A 48 6.26 14.67 18.59
CA THR A 48 6.73 14.86 19.97
C THR A 48 5.61 14.90 20.99
N ASN A 49 4.44 15.44 20.64
CA ASN A 49 3.23 15.49 21.47
C ASN A 49 1.98 15.46 20.57
N SER A 50 0.85 14.92 21.04
CA SER A 50 -0.45 15.08 20.39
C SER A 50 -0.78 16.58 20.35
N SER A 51 -0.56 17.22 19.21
CA SER A 51 -0.53 18.69 19.14
C SER A 51 -1.91 19.31 18.92
N ARG A 52 -2.99 18.51 18.83
CA ARG A 52 -4.28 18.99 18.31
C ARG A 52 -5.56 18.31 18.82
N SER A 53 -5.49 17.37 19.75
CA SER A 53 -6.67 16.60 20.16
C SER A 53 -7.07 16.83 21.62
N ASN A 54 -8.38 16.70 21.90
CA ASN A 54 -8.91 16.54 23.26
C ASN A 54 -8.58 15.15 23.86
N PHE A 55 -7.84 14.32 23.12
CA PHE A 55 -7.40 12.98 23.52
C PHE A 55 -5.99 13.10 24.09
N SER A 56 -5.88 13.22 25.41
CA SER A 56 -4.63 13.48 26.13
C SER A 56 -3.75 12.25 26.27
N LEU A 57 -3.47 11.52 25.19
CA LEU A 57 -2.53 10.39 25.20
C LEU A 57 -1.15 10.86 24.74
N SER A 58 -0.17 10.77 25.62
CA SER A 58 1.23 11.08 25.35
C SER A 58 2.02 9.81 25.06
N CYS A 59 3.19 9.96 24.43
CA CYS A 59 4.13 8.86 24.25
C CYS A 59 4.46 8.15 25.57
N ALA A 60 4.58 8.92 26.67
CA ALA A 60 4.95 8.39 27.97
C ALA A 60 3.83 7.54 28.61
N ASP A 61 2.57 7.85 28.32
CA ASP A 61 1.42 7.09 28.84
C ASP A 61 1.40 5.65 28.29
N GLU A 62 1.93 5.47 27.08
CA GLU A 62 2.11 4.17 26.42
C GLU A 62 3.54 3.62 26.57
N GLY A 63 4.36 4.23 27.44
CA GLY A 63 5.72 3.75 27.75
C GLY A 63 6.79 4.06 26.71
N PHE A 64 6.52 4.94 25.74
CA PHE A 64 7.48 5.38 24.72
C PHE A 64 8.22 6.66 25.11
N SER A 65 9.45 6.80 24.61
CA SER A 65 10.15 8.08 24.65
C SER A 65 9.63 9.01 23.55
N SER A 66 9.46 10.30 23.86
CA SER A 66 9.09 11.30 22.86
C SER A 66 10.31 11.69 22.01
N PRO A 67 10.22 11.79 20.67
CA PRO A 67 9.03 11.56 19.85
C PRO A 67 8.72 10.08 19.56
N CYS A 68 7.44 9.76 19.44
CA CYS A 68 6.93 8.43 19.10
C CYS A 68 5.97 8.48 17.90
N THR A 69 5.61 7.31 17.38
CA THR A 69 4.70 7.12 16.26
C THR A 69 3.27 7.00 16.74
N PHE A 70 2.41 7.78 16.11
CA PHE A 70 0.98 7.80 16.32
C PHE A 70 0.27 7.19 15.11
N VAL A 71 -0.80 6.46 15.39
CA VAL A 71 -1.85 6.17 14.41
C VAL A 71 -3.03 7.07 14.71
N THR A 72 -3.61 7.67 13.67
CA THR A 72 -4.65 8.69 13.82
C THR A 72 -5.74 8.44 12.79
N ALA A 73 -6.98 8.60 13.22
CA ALA A 73 -8.15 8.57 12.36
C ALA A 73 -8.70 9.99 12.22
N VAL A 74 -8.91 10.43 10.98
CA VAL A 74 -9.49 11.74 10.68
C VAL A 74 -10.75 11.57 9.84
N SER A 75 -11.78 12.35 10.18
CA SER A 75 -13.06 12.24 9.51
C SER A 75 -12.95 12.61 8.04
N GLY A 76 -13.41 11.72 7.17
CA GLY A 76 -13.49 11.94 5.73
C GLY A 76 -14.46 13.05 5.40
N ALA A 77 -15.44 13.38 6.25
CA ALA A 77 -16.41 14.44 6.01
C ALA A 77 -15.79 15.84 6.13
N ASN A 78 -15.17 16.14 7.28
CA ASN A 78 -14.76 17.48 7.69
C ASN A 78 -13.28 17.61 8.10
N GLY A 79 -12.51 16.52 8.12
CA GLY A 79 -11.10 16.50 8.51
C GLY A 79 -10.84 16.60 10.02
N THR A 80 -11.85 16.49 10.88
CA THR A 80 -11.65 16.47 12.34
C THR A 80 -11.00 15.18 12.77
N VAL A 81 -10.04 15.24 13.71
CA VAL A 81 -9.47 14.04 14.33
C VAL A 81 -10.56 13.32 15.13
N LEU A 82 -10.81 12.06 14.78
CA LEU A 82 -11.77 11.19 15.47
C LEU A 82 -11.14 10.58 16.71
N TRP A 83 -9.92 10.05 16.56
CA TRP A 83 -9.10 9.55 17.66
C TRP A 83 -7.63 9.50 17.23
N GLU A 84 -6.73 9.46 18.20
CA GLU A 84 -5.28 9.39 17.98
C GLU A 84 -4.63 8.59 19.10
N ARG A 85 -3.68 7.72 18.76
CA ARG A 85 -3.00 6.86 19.75
C ARG A 85 -1.51 6.71 19.46
N PRO A 86 -0.63 6.82 20.48
CA PRO A 86 0.75 6.36 20.39
C PRO A 86 0.81 4.83 20.23
N VAL A 87 1.51 4.33 19.22
CA VAL A 87 1.54 2.88 18.90
C VAL A 87 2.94 2.28 18.78
N ALA A 88 3.98 3.10 18.58
CA ALA A 88 5.35 2.60 18.48
C ALA A 88 6.39 3.68 18.79
N GLN A 89 7.61 3.27 19.16
CA GLN A 89 8.73 4.21 19.35
C GLN A 89 9.20 4.86 18.03
N ASN A 90 9.19 4.09 16.95
CA ASN A 90 9.63 4.50 15.61
C ASN A 90 8.69 3.87 14.56
N ARG A 91 9.22 3.44 13.40
CA ARG A 91 8.44 2.83 12.33
C ARG A 91 7.63 1.63 12.83
N ALA A 92 6.44 1.48 12.28
CA ALA A 92 5.61 0.31 12.48
C ALA A 92 5.08 -0.20 11.13
N LEU A 93 4.86 -1.50 11.04
CA LEU A 93 3.98 -2.06 10.03
C LEU A 93 2.55 -2.01 10.56
N VAL A 94 1.60 -1.68 9.69
CA VAL A 94 0.18 -1.59 10.05
C VAL A 94 -0.65 -2.33 9.02
N GLU A 95 -1.61 -3.10 9.51
CA GLU A 95 -2.66 -3.76 8.75
C GLU A 95 -4.00 -3.45 9.41
N CYS A 96 -4.93 -2.80 8.70
CA CYS A 96 -6.26 -2.46 9.22
C CYS A 96 -7.34 -3.31 8.55
N GLY A 97 -8.54 -3.35 9.15
CA GLY A 97 -9.67 -4.11 8.64
C GLY A 97 -9.71 -5.57 9.11
N VAL A 98 -8.95 -5.92 10.16
CA VAL A 98 -9.00 -7.26 10.75
C VAL A 98 -10.31 -7.42 11.51
N PRO A 99 -11.22 -8.34 11.14
CA PRO A 99 -12.49 -8.52 11.84
C PRO A 99 -12.26 -8.84 13.33
N GLN A 100 -13.14 -8.35 14.22
CA GLN A 100 -13.07 -8.64 15.65
C GLN A 100 -14.29 -9.45 16.12
N PRO A 101 -14.14 -10.28 17.18
CA PRO A 101 -15.22 -11.12 17.68
C PRO A 101 -16.21 -10.28 18.50
N GLY A 102 -17.48 -10.21 18.07
CA GLY A 102 -18.53 -9.47 18.79
C GLY A 102 -19.78 -9.20 17.94
N GLY A 103 -20.93 -9.69 18.38
CA GLY A 103 -22.19 -9.60 17.64
C GLY A 103 -22.83 -8.20 17.60
N SER A 104 -23.39 -7.85 16.44
CA SER A 104 -24.11 -6.61 16.12
C SER A 104 -23.25 -5.38 15.76
N GLY A 105 -22.33 -5.59 14.83
CA GLY A 105 -21.62 -4.55 14.09
C GLY A 105 -20.27 -5.10 13.66
N ALA A 106 -19.87 -4.92 12.39
CA ALA A 106 -18.52 -5.28 11.96
C ALA A 106 -17.52 -4.32 12.60
N SER A 107 -17.08 -4.59 13.83
CA SER A 107 -15.90 -3.94 14.42
C SER A 107 -14.66 -4.51 13.78
N SER A 108 -13.75 -3.64 13.36
CA SER A 108 -12.46 -4.03 12.79
C SER A 108 -11.33 -3.49 13.66
N ALA A 109 -10.16 -4.10 13.54
CA ALA A 109 -8.95 -3.68 14.23
C ALA A 109 -7.86 -3.29 13.25
N CYS A 110 -7.05 -2.33 13.67
CA CYS A 110 -5.74 -2.04 13.13
C CYS A 110 -4.69 -2.75 13.96
N ILE A 111 -3.95 -3.65 13.33
CA ILE A 111 -2.82 -4.36 13.91
C ILE A 111 -1.55 -3.59 13.59
N ILE A 112 -0.79 -3.24 14.63
CA ILE A 112 0.45 -2.48 14.55
C ILE A 112 1.60 -3.29 15.12
N LEU A 113 2.66 -3.45 14.33
CA LEU A 113 3.90 -4.08 14.74
C LEU A 113 5.04 -3.05 14.76
N GLY A 114 5.37 -2.54 15.94
CA GLY A 114 6.43 -1.55 16.15
C GLY A 114 7.84 -2.12 16.01
N ARG A 115 8.81 -1.31 15.53
CA ARG A 115 10.21 -1.73 15.37
C ARG A 115 11.24 -0.75 15.96
N PRO A 116 12.03 -1.19 16.97
CA PRO A 116 11.62 -2.18 17.97
C PRO A 116 10.36 -1.67 18.69
N GLY A 117 9.51 -2.57 19.17
CA GLY A 117 8.30 -2.10 19.85
C GLY A 117 7.28 -3.18 20.12
N PRO A 118 6.12 -2.79 20.66
CA PRO A 118 5.04 -3.71 20.94
C PRO A 118 4.34 -4.17 19.66
N PHE A 119 3.67 -5.31 19.78
CA PHE A 119 2.68 -5.79 18.84
C PHE A 119 1.30 -5.50 19.43
N ILE A 120 0.53 -4.63 18.78
CA ILE A 120 -0.68 -4.03 19.33
C ILE A 120 -1.84 -4.22 18.35
N ALA A 121 -3.03 -4.50 18.85
CA ALA A 121 -4.29 -4.27 18.12
C ALA A 121 -5.04 -3.08 18.71
N VAL A 122 -5.49 -2.20 17.83
CA VAL A 122 -6.29 -1.02 18.16
C VAL A 122 -7.64 -1.14 17.46
N ASP A 123 -8.73 -0.92 18.18
CA ASP A 123 -10.07 -0.85 17.60
C ASP A 123 -10.16 0.32 16.61
N SER A 124 -10.56 0.03 15.37
CA SER A 124 -10.58 1.03 14.29
C SER A 124 -11.56 2.17 14.55
N VAL A 125 -12.62 1.92 15.32
CA VAL A 125 -13.72 2.85 15.61
C VAL A 125 -13.38 3.75 16.79
N THR A 126 -12.89 3.17 17.89
CA THR A 126 -12.67 3.90 19.15
C THR A 126 -11.24 4.38 19.35
N GLY A 127 -10.26 3.75 18.68
CA GLY A 127 -8.84 3.95 18.96
C GLY A 127 -8.38 3.33 20.28
N GLU A 128 -9.19 2.47 20.92
CA GLU A 128 -8.80 1.76 22.13
C GLU A 128 -7.93 0.53 21.84
N THR A 129 -6.97 0.24 22.72
CA THR A 129 -6.16 -0.96 22.62
C THR A 129 -7.01 -2.19 22.97
N LEU A 130 -7.11 -3.12 22.03
CA LEU A 130 -7.77 -4.42 22.24
C LEU A 130 -6.82 -5.39 22.96
N TRP A 131 -5.58 -5.47 22.48
CA TRP A 131 -4.50 -6.22 23.11
C TRP A 131 -3.15 -5.62 22.76
N SER A 132 -2.15 -5.88 23.62
CA SER A 132 -0.77 -5.40 23.44
C SER A 132 0.20 -6.40 24.05
N HIS A 133 1.18 -6.81 23.26
CA HIS A 133 2.24 -7.72 23.67
C HIS A 133 3.61 -7.13 23.35
N PRO A 134 4.65 -7.40 24.16
CA PRO A 134 6.01 -7.10 23.75
C PRO A 134 6.35 -7.94 22.50
N SER A 135 6.97 -7.33 21.48
CA SER A 135 7.43 -8.14 20.35
C SER A 135 8.51 -9.12 20.81
N SER A 136 8.38 -10.38 20.44
CA SER A 136 9.42 -11.41 20.67
C SER A 136 10.60 -11.30 19.70
N PHE A 137 10.53 -10.39 18.72
CA PHE A 137 11.58 -10.18 17.73
C PHE A 137 12.78 -9.44 18.31
N GLY A 138 13.97 -10.05 18.21
CA GLY A 138 15.23 -9.40 18.57
C GLY A 138 15.58 -8.24 17.63
N GLY A 139 16.50 -7.37 18.06
CA GLY A 139 16.89 -6.17 17.29
C GLY A 139 17.52 -6.45 15.91
N ASN A 140 17.99 -7.67 15.67
CA ASN A 140 18.61 -8.09 14.39
C ASN A 140 17.60 -8.68 13.39
N VAL A 141 16.33 -8.81 13.77
CA VAL A 141 15.29 -9.45 12.96
C VAL A 141 14.60 -8.40 12.07
N SER A 142 14.61 -8.64 10.77
CA SER A 142 13.88 -7.82 9.80
C SER A 142 12.52 -8.43 9.51
N VAL A 143 11.44 -7.86 10.05
CA VAL A 143 10.10 -8.30 9.66
C VAL A 143 9.85 -7.90 8.19
N LEU A 144 9.28 -8.79 7.39
CA LEU A 144 8.96 -8.57 5.99
C LEU A 144 7.53 -8.03 5.87
N SER A 145 7.30 -7.14 4.91
CA SER A 145 5.95 -6.64 4.61
C SER A 145 5.37 -7.40 3.42
N PRO A 146 4.04 -7.64 3.39
CA PRO A 146 3.03 -7.20 4.35
C PRO A 146 2.85 -8.16 5.55
N LEU A 147 2.05 -7.76 6.54
CA LEU A 147 1.45 -8.70 7.48
C LEU A 147 0.36 -9.47 6.73
N LEU A 148 0.31 -10.79 6.88
CA LEU A 148 -0.66 -11.62 6.15
C LEU A 148 -1.77 -12.07 7.10
N GLN A 149 -3.01 -11.69 6.81
CA GLN A 149 -4.17 -12.33 7.45
C GLN A 149 -4.28 -13.76 6.91
N VAL A 150 -4.39 -14.73 7.81
CA VAL A 150 -4.59 -16.15 7.52
C VAL A 150 -5.91 -16.61 8.14
N PRO A 151 -6.46 -17.76 7.74
CA PRO A 151 -7.67 -18.30 8.38
C PRO A 151 -7.51 -18.40 9.90
N ASP A 152 -8.63 -18.49 10.60
CA ASP A 152 -8.66 -18.82 12.03
C ASP A 152 -8.04 -20.21 12.25
N ILE A 153 -6.85 -20.23 12.84
CA ILE A 153 -6.02 -21.41 13.03
C ILE A 153 -6.12 -21.90 14.48
N ASP A 154 -6.34 -21.00 15.45
CA ASP A 154 -6.51 -21.36 16.87
C ASP A 154 -7.98 -21.64 17.27
N ALA A 155 -8.91 -21.47 16.33
CA ALA A 155 -10.35 -21.69 16.44
C ALA A 155 -11.06 -20.75 17.44
N ASP A 156 -10.57 -19.51 17.57
CA ASP A 156 -11.17 -18.47 18.43
C ASP A 156 -12.30 -17.66 17.73
N GLY A 157 -12.51 -17.90 16.44
CA GLY A 157 -13.51 -17.22 15.60
C GLY A 157 -13.00 -15.97 14.88
N VAL A 158 -11.70 -15.64 15.00
CA VAL A 158 -11.05 -14.47 14.40
C VAL A 158 -9.96 -14.94 13.43
N PRO A 159 -9.82 -14.32 12.24
CA PRO A 159 -8.69 -14.61 11.36
C PRO A 159 -7.35 -14.31 12.04
N ASP A 160 -6.40 -15.24 11.92
CA ASP A 160 -5.07 -15.11 12.51
C ASP A 160 -4.11 -14.33 11.60
N LEU A 161 -2.90 -14.09 12.10
CA LEU A 161 -1.89 -13.27 11.44
C LEU A 161 -0.60 -14.06 11.26
N LEU A 162 -0.07 -14.08 10.04
CA LEU A 162 1.25 -14.59 9.75
C LEU A 162 2.23 -13.42 9.58
N VAL A 163 3.22 -13.38 10.46
CA VAL A 163 4.34 -12.45 10.44
C VAL A 163 5.55 -13.19 9.89
N ILE A 164 6.07 -12.73 8.75
CA ILE A 164 7.28 -13.30 8.15
C ILE A 164 8.46 -12.43 8.54
N THR A 165 9.54 -13.05 8.99
CA THR A 165 10.75 -12.35 9.41
C THR A 165 11.98 -12.95 8.78
N GLN A 166 12.97 -12.11 8.52
CA GLN A 166 14.29 -12.50 8.07
C GLN A 166 15.32 -12.20 9.18
N GLU A 167 16.05 -13.23 9.59
CA GLU A 167 17.22 -13.11 10.45
C GLU A 167 18.41 -13.71 9.70
N GLU A 168 19.42 -12.89 9.42
CA GLU A 168 20.52 -13.26 8.53
C GLU A 168 20.01 -13.79 7.17
N ASN A 169 20.23 -15.08 6.89
CA ASN A 169 19.77 -15.77 5.68
C ASN A 169 18.61 -16.75 5.96
N GLN A 170 18.00 -16.69 7.14
CA GLN A 170 16.86 -17.54 7.47
C GLN A 170 15.58 -16.72 7.52
N VAL A 171 14.60 -17.17 6.73
CA VAL A 171 13.25 -16.63 6.77
C VAL A 171 12.37 -17.57 7.58
N ASN A 172 11.69 -16.99 8.57
CA ASN A 172 10.83 -17.67 9.53
C ASN A 172 9.42 -17.07 9.49
N GLY A 173 8.41 -17.91 9.68
CA GLY A 173 7.01 -17.51 9.81
C GLY A 173 6.52 -17.71 11.24
N TYR A 174 5.88 -16.68 11.79
CA TYR A 174 5.29 -16.67 13.12
C TYR A 174 3.78 -16.46 12.97
N VAL A 175 2.99 -17.38 13.50
CA VAL A 175 1.52 -17.23 13.53
C VAL A 175 1.12 -16.59 14.85
N TYR A 176 0.24 -15.60 14.80
CA TYR A 176 -0.33 -14.93 15.96
C TYR A 176 -1.84 -14.92 15.87
N SER A 177 -2.48 -15.15 17.02
CA SER A 177 -3.93 -15.05 17.17
C SER A 177 -4.38 -13.62 16.84
N GLY A 178 -5.35 -13.46 15.93
CA GLY A 178 -5.90 -12.15 15.60
C GLY A 178 -6.71 -11.54 16.74
N GLY A 179 -7.39 -12.38 17.52
CA GLY A 179 -8.23 -11.97 18.64
C GLY A 179 -7.44 -11.64 19.90
N THR A 180 -6.31 -12.30 20.14
CA THR A 180 -5.56 -12.15 21.40
C THR A 180 -4.14 -11.62 21.26
N GLY A 181 -3.57 -11.65 20.06
CA GLY A 181 -2.16 -11.29 19.79
C GLY A 181 -1.14 -12.32 20.31
N GLN A 182 -1.58 -13.46 20.84
CA GLN A 182 -0.68 -14.51 21.34
C GLN A 182 -0.11 -15.34 20.18
N GLN A 183 1.16 -15.75 20.31
CA GLN A 183 1.80 -16.58 19.31
C GLN A 183 1.21 -18.00 19.30
N VAL A 184 0.79 -18.48 18.13
CA VAL A 184 0.24 -19.82 17.91
C VAL A 184 1.36 -20.77 17.52
N GLY A 185 1.97 -21.39 18.54
CA GLY A 185 3.06 -22.36 18.36
C GLY A 185 4.44 -21.74 18.04
N PRO A 186 5.50 -22.56 18.01
CA PRO A 186 6.85 -22.13 17.64
C PRO A 186 6.93 -21.66 16.18
N PRO A 187 7.92 -20.80 15.84
CA PRO A 187 8.10 -20.34 14.47
C PRO A 187 8.44 -21.49 13.51
N GLY A 188 7.87 -21.41 12.30
CA GLY A 188 8.19 -22.32 11.21
C GLY A 188 9.28 -21.75 10.32
N SER A 189 10.37 -22.48 10.11
CA SER A 189 11.35 -22.11 9.07
C SER A 189 10.74 -22.28 7.69
N LEU A 190 10.84 -21.21 6.89
CA LEU A 190 10.37 -21.18 5.51
C LEU A 190 11.49 -21.56 4.54
N GLY A 191 12.76 -21.49 4.95
CA GLY A 191 13.89 -22.01 4.16
C GLY A 191 14.12 -21.28 2.83
N VAL A 192 13.86 -19.97 2.81
CA VAL A 192 13.92 -19.13 1.62
C VAL A 192 14.90 -17.97 1.82
N ASP A 193 15.58 -17.56 0.74
CA ASP A 193 16.47 -16.40 0.71
C ASP A 193 15.71 -15.08 0.34
N GLY A 194 14.38 -15.14 0.29
CA GLY A 194 13.52 -14.08 -0.21
C GLY A 194 13.38 -12.89 0.75
N THR A 195 13.44 -11.68 0.20
CA THR A 195 13.55 -10.44 0.99
C THR A 195 12.28 -9.58 1.02
N SER A 196 11.24 -9.87 0.22
CA SER A 196 9.96 -9.12 0.26
C SER A 196 8.86 -9.70 -0.65
N GLY A 197 7.60 -9.35 -0.37
CA GLY A 197 6.49 -9.48 -1.33
C GLY A 197 5.70 -10.80 -1.25
N SER A 198 5.50 -11.34 -0.06
CA SER A 198 4.67 -12.52 0.15
C SER A 198 3.17 -12.22 0.02
N ILE A 199 2.40 -13.22 -0.39
CA ILE A 199 0.94 -13.15 -0.43
C ILE A 199 0.31 -14.44 0.11
N LEU A 200 -0.95 -14.34 0.54
CA LEU A 200 -1.80 -15.49 0.77
C LEU A 200 -2.52 -15.83 -0.55
N TYR A 201 -2.50 -17.10 -0.93
CA TYR A 201 -3.19 -17.65 -2.08
C TYR A 201 -4.17 -18.74 -1.66
N VAL A 202 -5.36 -18.71 -2.25
CA VAL A 202 -6.41 -19.71 -2.01
C VAL A 202 -6.66 -20.48 -3.30
N THR A 203 -6.40 -21.78 -3.28
CA THR A 203 -6.62 -22.63 -4.47
C THR A 203 -8.11 -22.84 -4.73
N SER A 204 -8.45 -23.40 -5.90
CA SER A 204 -9.84 -23.74 -6.22
C SER A 204 -10.47 -24.76 -5.25
N ALA A 205 -9.64 -25.56 -4.57
CA ALA A 205 -10.08 -26.47 -3.51
C ALA A 205 -10.39 -25.77 -2.17
N GLY A 206 -10.06 -24.48 -2.03
CA GLY A 206 -10.17 -23.71 -0.80
C GLY A 206 -9.03 -23.98 0.19
N ALA A 207 -7.88 -24.46 -0.30
CA ALA A 207 -6.68 -24.65 0.50
C ALA A 207 -5.81 -23.37 0.47
N HIS A 208 -5.18 -23.07 1.60
CA HIS A 208 -4.49 -21.80 1.83
C HIS A 208 -2.98 -21.99 1.79
N TYR A 209 -2.30 -21.22 0.94
CA TYR A 209 -0.86 -21.27 0.74
C TYR A 209 -0.24 -19.88 0.81
N VAL A 210 0.91 -19.80 1.47
CA VAL A 210 1.74 -18.59 1.53
C VAL A 210 2.75 -18.67 0.40
N LEU A 211 2.67 -17.72 -0.54
CA LEU A 211 3.57 -17.66 -1.68
C LEU A 211 4.66 -16.63 -1.42
N ILE A 212 5.92 -17.04 -1.60
CA ILE A 212 7.10 -16.22 -1.26
C ILE A 212 8.11 -16.27 -2.42
N PRO A 213 8.60 -15.13 -2.92
CA PRO A 213 9.72 -15.09 -3.85
C PRO A 213 10.98 -15.78 -3.32
N CYS A 214 11.57 -16.67 -4.13
CA CYS A 214 12.76 -17.46 -3.79
C CYS A 214 13.78 -17.41 -4.92
N GLY A 215 14.47 -16.28 -5.05
CA GLY A 215 15.37 -16.03 -6.17
C GLY A 215 14.61 -15.93 -7.50
N THR A 216 14.87 -16.87 -8.41
CA THR A 216 14.21 -17.02 -9.73
C THR A 216 13.00 -17.96 -9.71
N SER A 217 12.54 -18.36 -8.52
CA SER A 217 11.40 -19.26 -8.34
C SER A 217 10.40 -18.70 -7.33
N LEU A 218 9.24 -19.33 -7.24
CA LEU A 218 8.21 -19.03 -6.24
C LEU A 218 8.11 -20.20 -5.26
N CYS A 219 8.29 -19.97 -3.97
CA CYS A 219 8.03 -20.98 -2.94
C CYS A 219 6.58 -20.91 -2.49
N SER A 220 6.00 -22.07 -2.19
CA SER A 220 4.64 -22.21 -1.70
C SER A 220 4.64 -23.01 -0.41
N HIS A 221 4.17 -22.39 0.68
CA HIS A 221 4.06 -23.03 1.98
C HIS A 221 2.60 -23.21 2.37
N SER A 222 2.18 -24.44 2.66
CA SER A 222 0.82 -24.70 3.15
C SER A 222 0.60 -24.07 4.52
N VAL A 223 -0.45 -23.26 4.67
CA VAL A 223 -0.83 -22.70 5.99
C VAL A 223 -1.18 -23.84 6.95
N LYS A 224 -1.88 -24.85 6.44
CA LYS A 224 -2.17 -26.09 7.16
C LYS A 224 -0.88 -26.74 7.67
N GLY A 225 0.07 -27.01 6.76
CA GLY A 225 1.33 -27.67 7.11
C GLY A 225 2.19 -26.84 8.08
N LEU A 226 2.18 -25.51 7.97
CA LEU A 226 2.87 -24.63 8.91
C LEU A 226 2.30 -24.75 10.32
N TYR A 227 0.96 -24.76 10.46
CA TYR A 227 0.31 -24.94 11.75
C TYR A 227 0.56 -26.33 12.34
N GLU A 228 0.38 -27.40 11.57
CA GLU A 228 0.54 -28.77 12.05
C GLU A 228 1.99 -29.02 12.49
N LYS A 229 2.97 -28.47 11.76
CA LYS A 229 4.39 -28.53 12.13
C LYS A 229 4.70 -27.73 13.39
N ALA A 230 4.11 -26.55 13.54
CA ALA A 230 4.33 -25.71 14.72
C ALA A 230 3.71 -26.34 15.97
N THR A 231 2.44 -26.74 15.90
CA THR A 231 1.66 -27.15 17.08
C THR A 231 1.69 -28.66 17.35
N GLY A 232 2.03 -29.47 16.36
CA GLY A 232 1.90 -30.93 16.42
C GLY A 232 0.45 -31.42 16.43
N ARG A 233 -0.52 -30.54 16.17
CA ARG A 233 -1.96 -30.84 16.15
C ARG A 233 -2.45 -30.94 14.71
N GLU A 234 -3.48 -31.74 14.50
CA GLU A 234 -4.14 -31.86 13.20
C GLU A 234 -4.94 -30.58 12.90
N SER A 235 -4.84 -30.08 11.67
CA SER A 235 -5.56 -28.88 11.25
C SER A 235 -6.87 -29.23 10.55
N SER A 236 -7.90 -28.42 10.77
CA SER A 236 -9.15 -28.46 9.99
C SER A 236 -9.01 -27.85 8.60
N LEU A 237 -7.89 -27.18 8.31
CA LEU A 237 -7.64 -26.55 7.01
C LEU A 237 -7.51 -27.61 5.90
N LYS A 238 -7.96 -27.20 4.71
CA LYS A 238 -7.92 -28.04 3.50
C LYS A 238 -6.50 -28.12 2.93
N SER A 239 -6.22 -29.23 2.26
CA SER A 239 -5.04 -29.45 1.42
C SER A 239 -5.49 -29.56 -0.04
N ASP A 240 -4.59 -29.25 -0.96
CA ASP A 240 -4.81 -29.41 -2.40
C ASP A 240 -3.69 -30.26 -3.01
N PRO A 241 -3.91 -31.57 -3.19
CA PRO A 241 -2.90 -32.47 -3.74
C PRO A 241 -2.52 -32.15 -5.20
N LEU A 242 -3.42 -31.54 -5.98
CA LEU A 242 -3.13 -31.16 -7.36
C LEU A 242 -2.16 -29.99 -7.38
N TRP A 243 -2.40 -28.98 -6.54
CA TRP A 243 -1.48 -27.87 -6.33
C TRP A 243 -0.13 -28.33 -5.80
N GLU A 244 -0.12 -29.14 -4.74
CA GLU A 244 1.09 -29.66 -4.12
C GLU A 244 1.91 -30.54 -5.08
N GLY A 245 1.25 -31.28 -5.97
CA GLY A 245 1.90 -32.07 -7.01
C GLY A 245 2.61 -31.24 -8.09
N ARG A 246 2.35 -29.93 -8.20
CA ARG A 246 3.08 -29.01 -9.08
C ARG A 246 4.36 -28.46 -8.44
N LEU A 247 4.50 -28.62 -7.13
CA LEU A 247 5.67 -28.16 -6.40
C LEU A 247 6.75 -29.24 -6.44
N ASN A 248 8.01 -28.81 -6.48
CA ASN A 248 9.11 -29.73 -6.29
C ASN A 248 9.08 -30.27 -4.85
N ALA A 249 8.87 -31.59 -4.71
CA ALA A 249 8.61 -32.28 -3.45
C ALA A 249 9.67 -32.05 -2.35
N THR A 250 10.93 -31.76 -2.71
CA THR A 250 12.01 -31.52 -1.75
C THR A 250 12.22 -30.04 -1.40
N SER A 251 11.73 -29.10 -2.20
CA SER A 251 12.01 -27.67 -2.01
C SER A 251 10.78 -26.79 -1.85
N HIS A 252 9.57 -27.34 -2.02
CA HIS A 252 8.30 -26.59 -2.05
C HIS A 252 8.31 -25.42 -3.04
N ARG A 253 9.16 -25.51 -4.07
CA ARG A 253 9.32 -24.50 -5.12
C ARG A 253 8.45 -24.85 -6.31
N LEU A 254 7.76 -23.87 -6.86
CA LEU A 254 7.28 -23.95 -8.23
C LEU A 254 8.46 -24.16 -9.16
N GLN A 255 8.24 -25.00 -10.17
CA GLN A 255 9.17 -25.15 -11.28
C GLN A 255 9.45 -23.77 -11.90
N GLU A 256 10.68 -23.53 -12.38
CA GLU A 256 11.12 -22.20 -12.80
C GLU A 256 10.21 -21.62 -13.90
N HIS A 257 9.41 -20.62 -13.56
CA HIS A 257 8.53 -19.91 -14.50
C HIS A 257 8.92 -18.43 -14.68
N SER A 258 9.94 -17.92 -13.97
CA SER A 258 10.41 -16.55 -14.13
C SER A 258 11.80 -16.46 -14.76
N SER A 259 11.91 -15.61 -15.78
CA SER A 259 13.20 -15.13 -16.30
C SER A 259 13.70 -14.05 -15.35
N GLY A 260 14.64 -14.37 -14.47
CA GLY A 260 15.21 -13.44 -13.49
C GLY A 260 14.49 -13.39 -12.13
N ALA A 261 14.98 -12.54 -11.23
CA ALA A 261 14.51 -12.48 -9.84
C ALA A 261 13.12 -11.86 -9.73
N VAL A 262 12.23 -12.48 -8.95
CA VAL A 262 10.86 -12.00 -8.73
C VAL A 262 10.86 -10.73 -7.86
N ARG A 263 10.19 -9.68 -8.34
CA ARG A 263 10.07 -8.36 -7.70
C ARG A 263 8.68 -8.11 -7.10
N TYR A 264 7.63 -8.47 -7.86
CA TYR A 264 6.25 -8.31 -7.41
C TYR A 264 5.47 -9.59 -7.65
N LEU A 265 4.55 -9.85 -6.72
CA LEU A 265 3.62 -10.97 -6.75
C LEU A 265 2.23 -10.46 -6.40
N MET A 266 1.22 -10.94 -7.11
CA MET A 266 -0.17 -10.53 -6.94
C MET A 266 -1.15 -11.62 -7.36
N ASN A 267 -2.23 -11.74 -6.59
CA ASN A 267 -3.46 -12.39 -7.05
C ASN A 267 -4.16 -11.47 -8.03
N VAL A 268 -4.69 -12.04 -9.11
CA VAL A 268 -5.48 -11.33 -10.10
C VAL A 268 -6.72 -12.14 -10.48
N PRO A 269 -7.81 -11.52 -10.96
CA PRO A 269 -9.00 -12.26 -11.37
C PRO A 269 -8.68 -13.29 -12.46
N GLY A 270 -8.96 -14.56 -12.16
CA GLY A 270 -8.79 -15.69 -13.08
C GLY A 270 -10.13 -16.14 -13.69
N LYS A 271 -10.09 -17.22 -14.49
CA LYS A 271 -11.33 -17.84 -15.01
C LYS A 271 -12.08 -18.61 -13.92
N VAL A 272 -11.33 -19.27 -13.04
CA VAL A 272 -11.84 -20.08 -11.92
C VAL A 272 -11.05 -19.66 -10.68
N GLY A 273 -11.60 -18.72 -9.91
CA GLY A 273 -10.89 -18.13 -8.77
C GLY A 273 -9.85 -17.09 -9.19
N GLU A 274 -8.69 -17.11 -8.53
CA GLU A 274 -7.61 -16.15 -8.75
C GLU A 274 -6.46 -16.77 -9.54
N ASP A 275 -5.95 -16.05 -10.53
CA ASP A 275 -4.69 -16.34 -11.22
C ASP A 275 -3.53 -15.60 -10.53
N LEU A 276 -2.28 -15.94 -10.88
CA LEU A 276 -1.09 -15.36 -10.27
C LEU A 276 -0.28 -14.54 -11.27
N LEU A 277 -0.03 -13.28 -10.95
CA LEU A 277 0.88 -12.44 -11.73
C LEU A 277 2.24 -12.36 -11.04
N LEU A 278 3.27 -12.78 -11.77
CA LEU A 278 4.67 -12.72 -11.37
C LEU A 278 5.38 -11.66 -12.19
N VAL A 279 5.93 -10.66 -11.52
CA VAL A 279 6.78 -9.64 -12.15
C VAL A 279 8.21 -9.87 -11.73
N SER A 280 9.06 -10.27 -12.66
CA SER A 280 10.49 -10.43 -12.45
C SER A 280 11.28 -9.21 -12.93
N SER A 281 12.61 -9.27 -12.80
CA SER A 281 13.51 -8.25 -13.36
C SER A 281 13.51 -8.17 -14.88
N GLU A 282 12.98 -9.18 -15.59
CA GLU A 282 13.08 -9.29 -17.05
C GLU A 282 11.71 -9.46 -17.75
N ALA A 283 10.70 -9.93 -17.03
CA ALA A 283 9.40 -10.25 -17.60
C ALA A 283 8.25 -10.09 -16.61
N CYS A 284 7.05 -9.90 -17.15
CA CYS A 284 5.79 -10.01 -16.43
C CYS A 284 5.04 -11.22 -16.97
N VAL A 285 4.71 -12.18 -16.11
CA VAL A 285 4.10 -13.47 -16.48
C VAL A 285 2.81 -13.66 -15.71
N LEU A 286 1.73 -13.96 -16.43
CA LEU A 286 0.48 -14.42 -15.82
C LEU A 286 0.44 -15.96 -15.81
N LEU A 287 0.29 -16.54 -14.64
CA LEU A 287 0.13 -17.98 -14.42
C LEU A 287 -1.33 -18.30 -14.12
N ASP A 288 -1.79 -19.43 -14.65
CA ASP A 288 -3.05 -20.03 -14.22
C ASP A 288 -3.02 -20.37 -12.72
N GLY A 289 -4.08 -20.03 -12.00
CA GLY A 289 -4.15 -20.18 -10.56
C GLY A 289 -4.10 -21.63 -10.05
N GLN A 290 -4.47 -22.63 -10.85
CA GLN A 290 -4.45 -24.02 -10.40
C GLN A 290 -3.32 -24.81 -11.05
N GLU A 291 -3.19 -24.66 -12.37
CA GLU A 291 -2.24 -25.42 -13.17
C GLU A 291 -0.83 -24.81 -13.16
N LEU A 292 -0.72 -23.53 -12.78
CA LEU A 292 0.55 -22.78 -12.73
C LEU A 292 1.25 -22.68 -14.09
N VAL A 293 0.50 -22.87 -15.17
CA VAL A 293 0.99 -22.76 -16.55
C VAL A 293 0.94 -21.30 -16.99
N PRO A 294 2.01 -20.77 -17.64
CA PRO A 294 1.98 -19.43 -18.22
C PRO A 294 0.86 -19.26 -19.24
N ARG A 295 -0.02 -18.28 -19.00
CA ARG A 295 -1.09 -17.87 -19.91
C ARG A 295 -0.58 -16.87 -20.94
N TRP A 296 0.25 -15.93 -20.51
CA TRP A 296 0.98 -15.01 -21.37
C TRP A 296 2.21 -14.45 -20.65
N THR A 297 3.17 -13.97 -21.44
CA THR A 297 4.40 -13.35 -20.96
C THR A 297 4.66 -12.05 -21.70
N LEU A 298 4.87 -10.97 -20.96
CA LEU A 298 5.39 -9.70 -21.46
C LEU A 298 6.89 -9.64 -21.16
N GLY A 299 7.72 -9.85 -22.18
CA GLY A 299 9.18 -9.78 -22.07
C GLY A 299 9.73 -8.35 -22.09
N ALA A 300 10.97 -8.18 -21.63
CA ALA A 300 11.70 -6.91 -21.60
C ALA A 300 11.00 -5.79 -20.81
N ALA A 301 10.16 -6.16 -19.84
CA ALA A 301 9.44 -5.21 -19.01
C ALA A 301 10.32 -4.78 -17.82
N GLN A 302 10.73 -3.52 -17.80
CA GLN A 302 11.33 -2.88 -16.63
C GLN A 302 10.23 -2.31 -15.74
N VAL A 303 9.48 -3.19 -15.09
CA VAL A 303 8.34 -2.78 -14.27
C VAL A 303 8.82 -2.00 -13.04
N LEU A 304 8.41 -0.73 -12.97
CA LEU A 304 8.84 0.22 -11.94
C LEU A 304 8.18 -0.04 -10.58
N ARG A 305 6.90 -0.45 -10.58
CA ARG A 305 6.06 -0.60 -9.39
C ARG A 305 5.11 -1.77 -9.54
N LYS A 306 4.55 -2.24 -8.42
CA LYS A 306 3.49 -3.25 -8.41
C LYS A 306 2.37 -2.82 -9.37
N PRO A 307 1.98 -3.65 -10.36
CA PRO A 307 0.91 -3.32 -11.30
C PRO A 307 -0.42 -3.00 -10.61
N VAL A 308 -1.28 -2.27 -11.31
CA VAL A 308 -2.59 -1.83 -10.80
C VAL A 308 -3.70 -2.44 -11.65
N LEU A 309 -4.65 -3.13 -11.03
CA LEU A 309 -5.82 -3.69 -11.72
C LEU A 309 -6.84 -2.60 -12.06
N GLY A 310 -7.66 -2.84 -13.08
CA GLY A 310 -8.79 -1.98 -13.43
C GLY A 310 -9.54 -2.52 -14.64
N TYR A 311 -10.32 -1.68 -15.30
CA TYR A 311 -11.14 -2.06 -16.45
C TYR A 311 -10.95 -1.07 -17.59
N TYR A 312 -10.30 -1.49 -18.68
CA TYR A 312 -10.21 -0.66 -19.88
C TYR A 312 -11.50 -0.76 -20.72
N LYS A 313 -12.05 -1.97 -20.82
CA LYS A 313 -13.35 -2.25 -21.43
C LYS A 313 -14.36 -2.62 -20.34
N PRO A 314 -15.67 -2.41 -20.58
CA PRO A 314 -16.71 -2.83 -19.64
C PRO A 314 -16.53 -4.27 -19.19
N ASP A 315 -16.42 -4.48 -17.87
CA ASP A 315 -16.35 -5.79 -17.20
C ASP A 315 -15.22 -6.72 -17.70
N THR A 316 -14.22 -6.17 -18.39
CA THR A 316 -13.04 -6.92 -18.83
C THR A 316 -11.84 -6.44 -18.03
N PRO A 317 -11.29 -7.28 -17.13
CA PRO A 317 -10.13 -6.92 -16.33
C PRO A 317 -8.94 -6.52 -17.21
N ALA A 318 -8.33 -5.42 -16.82
CA ALA A 318 -7.14 -4.85 -17.41
C ALA A 318 -6.13 -4.54 -16.31
N MET A 319 -4.89 -4.30 -16.72
CA MET A 319 -3.80 -4.03 -15.80
C MET A 319 -2.94 -2.89 -16.32
N VAL A 320 -2.58 -1.98 -15.42
CA VAL A 320 -1.61 -0.93 -15.65
C VAL A 320 -0.22 -1.43 -15.26
N ILE A 321 0.72 -1.33 -16.19
CA ILE A 321 2.15 -1.51 -15.96
C ILE A 321 2.86 -0.17 -16.21
N GLU A 322 3.61 0.30 -15.22
CA GLU A 322 4.58 1.38 -15.40
C GLU A 322 5.90 0.76 -15.85
N ASN A 323 6.22 0.87 -17.13
CA ASN A 323 7.42 0.29 -17.74
C ASN A 323 8.51 1.37 -17.90
N GLY A 324 9.75 1.04 -17.54
CA GLY A 324 10.88 1.97 -17.61
C GLY A 324 11.00 2.89 -16.39
N THR A 325 12.00 3.77 -16.41
CA THR A 325 12.30 4.70 -15.30
C THR A 325 12.57 6.11 -15.82
N GLY A 326 12.35 7.13 -14.98
CA GLY A 326 12.67 8.52 -15.29
C GLY A 326 12.00 9.03 -16.58
N SER A 327 12.81 9.50 -17.53
CA SER A 327 12.36 10.01 -18.83
C SER A 327 11.80 8.92 -19.76
N GLU A 328 12.27 7.68 -19.62
CA GLU A 328 11.85 6.55 -20.46
C GLU A 328 10.60 5.85 -19.93
N ARG A 329 9.97 6.39 -18.87
CA ARG A 329 8.80 5.76 -18.26
C ARG A 329 7.59 5.86 -19.20
N GLN A 330 6.95 4.71 -19.39
CA GLN A 330 5.74 4.55 -20.17
C GLN A 330 4.65 3.88 -19.32
N ILE A 331 3.41 4.32 -19.51
CA ILE A 331 2.23 3.70 -18.92
C ILE A 331 1.64 2.76 -19.97
N LEU A 332 1.55 1.47 -19.64
CA LEU A 332 0.96 0.44 -20.47
C LEU A 332 -0.33 -0.06 -19.81
N LEU A 333 -1.43 -0.06 -20.57
CA LEU A 333 -2.69 -0.69 -20.18
C LEU A 333 -2.82 -1.98 -20.98
N LEU A 334 -2.85 -3.12 -20.28
CA LEU A 334 -2.90 -4.44 -20.87
C LEU A 334 -4.25 -5.09 -20.63
N ASP A 335 -4.71 -5.88 -21.59
CA ASP A 335 -5.79 -6.85 -21.39
C ASP A 335 -5.29 -7.98 -20.49
N LEU A 336 -5.93 -8.20 -19.33
CA LEU A 336 -5.45 -9.21 -18.37
C LEU A 336 -5.56 -10.63 -18.95
N SER A 337 -6.54 -10.88 -19.83
CA SER A 337 -6.82 -12.22 -20.33
C SER A 337 -5.82 -12.69 -21.40
N SER A 338 -5.32 -11.74 -22.21
CA SER A 338 -4.44 -12.02 -23.36
C SER A 338 -3.04 -11.40 -23.28
N GLY A 339 -2.81 -10.47 -22.35
CA GLY A 339 -1.55 -9.71 -22.26
C GLY A 339 -1.38 -8.66 -23.38
N ALA A 340 -2.42 -8.40 -24.18
CA ALA A 340 -2.34 -7.46 -25.30
C ALA A 340 -2.33 -6.01 -24.82
N VAL A 341 -1.49 -5.17 -25.41
CA VAL A 341 -1.47 -3.73 -25.12
C VAL A 341 -2.73 -3.07 -25.69
N LEU A 342 -3.58 -2.57 -24.80
CA LEU A 342 -4.81 -1.83 -25.13
C LEU A 342 -4.54 -0.34 -25.30
N TRP A 343 -3.60 0.21 -24.54
CA TRP A 343 -3.20 1.61 -24.62
C TRP A 343 -1.78 1.78 -24.08
N SER A 344 -1.04 2.73 -24.65
CA SER A 344 0.33 3.04 -24.26
C SER A 344 0.55 4.55 -24.35
N GLN A 345 1.22 5.12 -23.36
CA GLN A 345 1.58 6.52 -23.35
C GLN A 345 2.91 6.75 -22.64
N ALA A 346 3.80 7.50 -23.30
CA ALA A 346 4.97 8.04 -22.65
C ALA A 346 4.54 9.07 -21.61
N LEU A 347 4.92 8.83 -20.35
CA LEU A 347 4.66 9.73 -19.25
C LEU A 347 5.88 9.68 -18.32
N PRO A 348 6.91 10.49 -18.58
CA PRO A 348 8.05 10.63 -17.69
C PRO A 348 7.62 10.78 -16.23
N GLY A 349 8.39 10.20 -15.32
CA GLY A 349 8.14 10.28 -13.88
C GLY A 349 9.26 11.03 -13.16
N LEU A 350 8.92 11.63 -12.02
CA LEU A 350 9.91 12.13 -11.07
C LEU A 350 10.32 11.02 -10.09
N PRO A 351 11.54 11.10 -9.51
CA PRO A 351 11.90 10.26 -8.38
C PRO A 351 10.86 10.40 -7.27
N ARG A 352 10.45 9.27 -6.67
CA ARG A 352 9.45 9.20 -5.59
C ARG A 352 8.03 9.63 -5.98
N ASP A 353 7.69 9.64 -7.27
CA ASP A 353 6.27 9.73 -7.65
C ASP A 353 5.45 8.64 -6.89
N PRO A 354 4.23 8.94 -6.46
CA PRO A 354 3.37 7.93 -5.85
C PRO A 354 2.97 6.86 -6.85
N ARG A 355 2.45 5.74 -6.33
CA ARG A 355 1.89 4.66 -7.15
C ARG A 355 0.68 5.16 -7.95
N SER A 356 0.53 4.63 -9.16
CA SER A 356 -0.71 4.78 -9.92
C SER A 356 -1.89 4.19 -9.17
N ALA A 357 -3.09 4.68 -9.45
CA ALA A 357 -4.34 4.16 -8.88
C ALA A 357 -5.40 3.98 -9.96
N SER A 358 -6.39 3.14 -9.67
CA SER A 358 -7.58 2.99 -10.49
C SER A 358 -8.82 3.06 -9.60
N LEU A 359 -9.95 3.46 -10.18
CA LEU A 359 -11.23 3.42 -9.49
C LEU A 359 -12.34 3.07 -10.48
N PRO A 360 -13.20 2.08 -10.21
CA PRO A 360 -14.24 1.68 -11.13
C PRO A 360 -15.33 2.76 -11.27
N THR A 361 -15.81 2.89 -12.49
CA THR A 361 -16.87 3.80 -12.90
C THR A 361 -18.16 3.05 -13.21
N ALA A 362 -19.28 3.76 -13.19
CA ALA A 362 -20.61 3.20 -13.38
C ALA A 362 -20.86 2.69 -14.80
N ASP A 363 -20.01 3.04 -15.77
CA ASP A 363 -20.01 2.49 -17.13
C ASP A 363 -19.13 1.23 -17.25
N HIS A 364 -18.81 0.61 -16.11
CA HIS A 364 -18.10 -0.67 -15.99
C HIS A 364 -16.63 -0.63 -16.45
N ARG A 365 -16.07 0.57 -16.62
CA ARG A 365 -14.65 0.82 -16.86
C ARG A 365 -13.99 1.30 -15.56
N SER A 366 -12.71 1.63 -15.62
CA SER A 366 -12.01 2.33 -14.54
C SER A 366 -11.52 3.69 -15.03
N ALA A 367 -11.60 4.67 -14.14
CA ALA A 367 -10.73 5.83 -14.22
C ALA A 367 -9.35 5.47 -13.67
N PHE A 368 -8.31 5.89 -14.35
CA PHE A 368 -6.92 5.65 -13.95
C PHE A 368 -6.23 6.96 -13.62
N PHE A 369 -5.35 6.93 -12.62
CA PHE A 369 -4.69 8.09 -12.07
C PHE A 369 -3.17 7.88 -12.08
N PHE A 370 -2.47 8.77 -12.76
CA PHE A 370 -1.03 8.65 -13.00
C PHE A 370 -0.31 9.91 -12.53
N TRP A 371 0.77 9.73 -11.79
CA TRP A 371 1.71 10.81 -11.46
C TRP A 371 2.79 10.88 -12.52
N GLY A 372 3.17 12.06 -12.98
CA GLY A 372 4.31 12.23 -13.89
C GLY A 372 4.46 13.65 -14.43
N LEU A 373 5.17 13.76 -15.56
CA LEU A 373 5.41 14.98 -16.30
C LEU A 373 4.96 14.76 -17.75
N HIS A 374 4.01 15.55 -18.24
CA HIS A 374 3.59 15.43 -19.64
C HIS A 374 4.49 16.23 -20.61
N GLU A 375 5.17 17.29 -20.16
CA GLU A 375 5.94 18.16 -21.05
C GLU A 375 7.29 17.55 -21.45
N LEU A 376 7.30 16.85 -22.58
CA LEU A 376 8.50 16.56 -23.37
C LEU A 376 8.55 17.54 -24.56
N ALA A 377 9.45 18.50 -24.49
CA ALA A 377 9.94 19.39 -25.56
C ALA A 377 8.97 20.46 -26.15
N GLY A 378 9.19 21.72 -25.74
CA GLY A 378 8.67 22.92 -26.39
C GLY A 378 9.31 24.21 -25.85
N ALA A 379 10.50 24.55 -26.37
CA ALA A 379 11.13 25.88 -26.46
C ALA A 379 11.13 26.86 -25.26
N ASN A 380 12.34 27.24 -24.84
CA ASN A 380 12.67 28.52 -24.19
C ASN A 380 11.93 28.89 -22.90
N GLN A 381 12.06 28.08 -21.85
CA GLN A 381 12.00 28.62 -20.48
C GLN A 381 13.34 28.37 -19.79
N THR A 382 14.17 29.40 -19.79
CA THR A 382 15.24 29.58 -18.80
C THR A 382 14.58 29.69 -17.43
N GLU A 383 14.97 28.80 -16.52
CA GLU A 383 14.66 28.64 -15.09
C GLU A 383 13.99 27.27 -14.84
N PRO A 384 14.70 26.27 -14.30
CA PRO A 384 14.07 25.07 -13.77
C PRO A 384 13.30 25.46 -12.50
N GLY A 385 12.07 25.96 -12.67
CA GLY A 385 11.12 26.03 -11.58
C GLY A 385 11.01 24.64 -10.95
N ALA A 386 11.00 24.57 -9.62
CA ALA A 386 10.97 23.31 -8.88
C ALA A 386 9.90 22.38 -9.46
N ALA A 387 10.32 21.33 -10.16
CA ALA A 387 9.43 20.46 -10.91
C ALA A 387 8.41 19.83 -9.96
N GLY A 388 7.13 20.17 -10.14
CA GLY A 388 6.04 19.63 -9.34
C GLY A 388 5.63 18.25 -9.82
N HIS A 389 4.99 17.48 -8.93
CA HIS A 389 4.33 16.23 -9.25
C HIS A 389 2.97 16.55 -9.88
N HIS A 390 2.74 16.16 -11.13
CA HIS A 390 1.44 16.37 -11.78
C HIS A 390 0.60 15.09 -11.73
N LEU A 391 -0.66 15.24 -11.33
CA LEU A 391 -1.64 14.16 -11.28
C LEU A 391 -2.51 14.21 -12.54
N TYR A 392 -2.45 13.15 -13.34
CA TYR A 392 -3.26 12.97 -14.54
C TYR A 392 -4.37 11.94 -14.28
N MET A 393 -5.55 12.23 -14.81
CA MET A 393 -6.69 11.31 -14.87
C MET A 393 -6.90 10.87 -16.32
N PHE A 394 -7.04 9.55 -16.50
CA PHE A 394 -7.33 8.90 -17.77
C PHE A 394 -8.64 8.12 -17.67
N HIS A 395 -9.45 8.16 -18.73
CA HIS A 395 -10.64 7.31 -18.83
C HIS A 395 -10.78 6.74 -20.26
N PRO A 396 -10.99 5.42 -20.44
CA PRO A 396 -10.96 4.79 -21.76
C PRO A 396 -12.03 5.27 -22.76
N THR A 397 -13.02 6.06 -22.33
CA THR A 397 -13.98 6.70 -23.26
C THR A 397 -13.36 7.86 -24.03
N GLN A 398 -12.20 8.35 -23.61
CA GLN A 398 -11.43 9.42 -24.25
C GLN A 398 -9.95 9.00 -24.33
N PRO A 399 -9.60 7.98 -25.15
CA PRO A 399 -8.27 7.38 -25.15
C PRO A 399 -7.16 8.34 -25.59
N GLY A 400 -7.50 9.41 -26.33
CA GLY A 400 -6.58 10.45 -26.78
C GLY A 400 -6.43 11.63 -25.82
N VAL A 401 -6.90 11.53 -24.57
CA VAL A 401 -6.90 12.64 -23.61
C VAL A 401 -6.44 12.19 -22.22
N LEU A 402 -5.56 12.99 -21.62
CA LEU A 402 -5.29 13.01 -20.19
C LEU A 402 -5.85 14.31 -19.59
N LEU A 403 -6.38 14.24 -18.37
CA LEU A 403 -6.85 15.40 -17.64
C LEU A 403 -5.91 15.68 -16.48
N GLU A 404 -5.15 16.77 -16.54
CA GLU A 404 -4.27 17.18 -15.44
C GLU A 404 -5.10 17.81 -14.32
N LEU A 405 -5.22 17.11 -13.20
CA LEU A 405 -6.06 17.49 -12.06
C LEU A 405 -5.33 18.40 -11.06
N ALA A 406 -4.03 18.19 -10.86
CA ALA A 406 -3.27 18.89 -9.84
C ALA A 406 -1.77 18.95 -10.19
N ASN A 407 -1.11 19.99 -9.66
CA ASN A 407 0.33 20.15 -9.66
C ASN A 407 0.79 20.40 -8.21
N ILE A 408 1.55 19.45 -7.65
CA ILE A 408 1.96 19.43 -6.25
C ILE A 408 3.48 19.56 -6.15
N SER A 409 3.96 20.65 -5.56
CA SER A 409 5.40 20.89 -5.37
C SER A 409 5.96 20.27 -4.09
N THR A 410 5.09 19.87 -3.15
CA THR A 410 5.51 19.26 -1.89
C THR A 410 5.78 17.77 -2.06
N PRO A 411 6.74 17.19 -1.31
CA PRO A 411 7.00 15.76 -1.37
C PRO A 411 5.76 14.97 -0.91
N ILE A 412 5.37 14.02 -1.74
CA ILE A 412 4.25 13.13 -1.47
C ILE A 412 4.79 11.88 -0.81
N VAL A 413 4.25 11.54 0.37
CA VAL A 413 4.59 10.30 1.08
C VAL A 413 3.77 9.16 0.52
N THR A 414 2.44 9.35 0.44
CA THR A 414 1.55 8.34 -0.13
C THR A 414 0.28 8.98 -0.70
N PHE A 415 -0.39 8.24 -1.59
CA PHE A 415 -1.53 8.69 -2.38
C PHE A 415 -2.52 7.55 -2.57
N GLN A 416 -3.80 7.87 -2.47
CA GLN A 416 -4.87 6.91 -2.73
C GLN A 416 -6.05 7.60 -3.41
N VAL A 417 -6.76 6.87 -4.26
CA VAL A 417 -8.05 7.28 -4.83
C VAL A 417 -9.11 6.37 -4.28
N VAL A 418 -10.18 6.97 -3.73
CA VAL A 418 -11.22 6.24 -3.01
C VAL A 418 -12.60 6.80 -3.32
N LEU A 419 -13.60 5.94 -3.17
CA LEU A 419 -15.00 6.36 -3.12
C LEU A 419 -15.38 6.60 -1.66
N LEU A 420 -15.34 7.86 -1.23
CA LEU A 420 -15.59 8.20 0.18
C LEU A 420 -17.05 8.11 0.57
N GLU A 421 -17.96 8.50 -0.33
CA GLU A 421 -19.38 8.62 -0.05
C GLU A 421 -20.16 7.65 -0.96
N PRO A 422 -21.37 7.20 -0.58
CA PRO A 422 -22.29 6.50 -1.49
C PRO A 422 -22.69 7.34 -2.71
N SER A 423 -22.33 8.63 -2.73
CA SER A 423 -22.69 9.65 -3.72
C SER A 423 -22.05 9.44 -5.10
N ARG A 424 -21.33 8.33 -5.33
CA ARG A 424 -20.69 8.00 -6.61
C ARG A 424 -19.66 9.05 -7.06
N HIS A 425 -19.06 9.78 -6.12
CA HIS A 425 -18.02 10.76 -6.40
C HIS A 425 -16.68 10.32 -5.79
N ALA A 426 -15.66 10.25 -6.64
CA ALA A 426 -14.31 9.93 -6.21
C ALA A 426 -13.65 11.11 -5.51
N ALA A 427 -12.78 10.80 -4.58
CA ALA A 427 -11.79 11.72 -4.05
C ALA A 427 -10.41 11.06 -4.12
N TYR A 428 -9.37 11.88 -4.21
CA TYR A 428 -8.03 11.42 -3.86
C TYR A 428 -7.62 11.99 -2.52
N ILE A 429 -6.86 11.18 -1.79
CA ILE A 429 -6.24 11.52 -0.52
C ILE A 429 -4.73 11.60 -0.75
N LEU A 430 -4.14 12.65 -0.20
CA LEU A 430 -2.71 12.91 -0.31
C LEU A 430 -2.11 13.08 1.09
N LEU A 431 -1.14 12.25 1.42
CA LEU A 431 -0.28 12.43 2.59
C LEU A 431 1.03 13.08 2.13
N THR A 432 1.27 14.30 2.57
CA THR A 432 2.49 15.05 2.27
C THR A 432 3.32 15.23 3.54
N GLY A 433 4.63 15.25 3.39
CA GLY A 433 5.54 15.33 4.51
C GLY A 433 7.00 15.24 4.07
N PRO A 434 7.95 15.38 5.01
CA PRO A 434 9.36 15.21 4.69
C PRO A 434 9.62 13.78 4.18
N ALA A 435 10.30 13.67 3.05
CA ALA A 435 10.59 12.38 2.39
C ALA A 435 11.63 11.52 3.13
N SER A 436 12.23 12.05 4.19
CA SER A 436 13.17 11.37 5.09
C SER A 436 12.72 11.67 6.53
N PRO A 437 12.92 10.74 7.49
CA PRO A 437 12.68 11.00 8.91
C PRO A 437 13.49 12.19 9.44
N ASP A 438 14.60 12.51 8.77
CA ASP A 438 15.44 13.67 9.03
C ASP A 438 15.70 14.44 7.72
N PRO A 439 15.43 15.76 7.65
CA PRO A 439 14.99 16.64 8.72
C PRO A 439 13.46 16.62 8.94
N PRO A 440 13.01 16.99 10.15
CA PRO A 440 11.59 16.99 10.51
C PRO A 440 10.81 18.09 9.76
N GLY A 441 9.52 17.88 9.48
CA GLY A 441 8.73 18.76 8.61
C GLY A 441 7.24 18.80 8.94
N LEU A 442 6.45 19.58 8.18
CA LEU A 442 4.99 19.58 8.32
C LEU A 442 4.41 18.33 7.65
N VAL A 443 3.62 17.56 8.39
CA VAL A 443 2.78 16.50 7.84
C VAL A 443 1.39 17.05 7.58
N SER A 444 0.86 16.82 6.38
CA SER A 444 -0.48 17.24 5.99
C SER A 444 -1.18 16.14 5.22
N VAL A 445 -2.42 15.85 5.63
CA VAL A 445 -3.37 15.02 4.89
C VAL A 445 -4.38 15.93 4.22
N ALA A 446 -4.52 15.79 2.91
CA ALA A 446 -5.47 16.56 2.12
C ALA A 446 -6.40 15.62 1.34
N LYS A 447 -7.67 16.02 1.25
CA LYS A 447 -8.72 15.32 0.52
C LYS A 447 -9.25 16.22 -0.57
N HIS A 448 -9.22 15.77 -1.81
CA HIS A 448 -9.75 16.52 -2.94
C HIS A 448 -10.78 15.71 -3.70
N LYS A 449 -12.01 16.25 -3.83
CA LYS A 449 -13.05 15.64 -4.66
C LYS A 449 -12.65 15.80 -6.13
N VAL A 450 -12.56 14.69 -6.85
CA VAL A 450 -12.13 14.69 -8.27
C VAL A 450 -13.04 15.58 -9.10
N ARG A 451 -14.35 15.51 -8.85
CA ARG A 451 -15.36 16.32 -9.56
C ARG A 451 -15.10 17.82 -9.45
N ASP A 452 -14.61 18.30 -8.31
CA ASP A 452 -14.40 19.72 -8.05
C ASP A 452 -13.15 20.26 -8.76
N LEU A 453 -12.22 19.37 -9.14
CA LEU A 453 -10.99 19.71 -9.85
C LEU A 453 -11.15 19.74 -11.38
N ILE A 454 -12.17 19.04 -11.91
CA ILE A 454 -12.39 18.93 -13.36
C ILE A 454 -12.60 20.30 -14.04
N PRO A 455 -13.39 21.26 -13.50
CA PRO A 455 -13.60 22.55 -14.17
C PRO A 455 -12.31 23.34 -14.39
N SER A 456 -11.36 23.27 -13.45
CA SER A 456 -10.07 23.98 -13.51
C SER A 456 -8.92 23.17 -14.11
N SER A 457 -9.16 21.91 -14.47
CA SER A 457 -8.14 21.00 -14.99
C SER A 457 -7.60 21.40 -16.37
N LYS A 458 -6.35 21.04 -16.67
CA LYS A 458 -5.76 21.22 -18.01
C LYS A 458 -6.05 19.98 -18.85
N VAL A 459 -6.67 20.18 -20.02
CA VAL A 459 -6.90 19.10 -20.98
C VAL A 459 -5.61 18.88 -21.76
N VAL A 460 -5.10 17.67 -21.68
CA VAL A 460 -3.85 17.27 -22.33
C VAL A 460 -4.20 16.29 -23.44
N ARG A 461 -4.02 16.73 -24.69
CA ARG A 461 -4.34 15.93 -25.88
C ARG A 461 -3.13 15.11 -26.28
N LEU A 462 -3.33 13.81 -26.38
CA LEU A 462 -2.37 12.88 -26.94
C LEU A 462 -2.40 13.00 -28.47
N ALA A 463 -1.42 12.42 -29.18
CA ALA A 463 -1.13 12.66 -30.61
C ALA A 463 -2.33 12.50 -31.60
N GLU A 464 -3.46 11.96 -31.13
CA GLU A 464 -4.75 11.93 -31.84
C GLU A 464 -5.79 12.81 -31.13
N GLY A 465 -5.60 14.12 -31.16
CA GLY A 465 -6.55 15.07 -30.58
C GLY A 465 -7.92 14.97 -31.25
N GLY A 466 -8.92 14.47 -30.52
CA GLY A 466 -10.31 14.45 -31.00
C GLY A 466 -10.86 15.87 -31.25
N PRO A 467 -11.95 16.02 -32.03
CA PRO A 467 -12.51 17.33 -32.39
C PRO A 467 -13.20 18.05 -31.22
N ASP A 468 -13.47 17.35 -30.12
CA ASP A 468 -14.16 17.90 -28.95
C ASP A 468 -13.36 19.07 -28.36
N SER A 469 -14.03 20.17 -27.99
CA SER A 469 -13.40 21.29 -27.26
C SER A 469 -12.97 20.87 -25.85
N ASP A 470 -12.04 21.60 -25.24
CA ASP A 470 -11.59 21.33 -23.86
C ASP A 470 -12.76 21.37 -22.87
N GLN A 471 -13.72 22.27 -23.07
CA GLN A 471 -14.92 22.33 -22.25
C GLN A 471 -15.78 21.07 -22.41
N ALA A 472 -15.97 20.59 -23.64
CA ALA A 472 -16.73 19.36 -23.89
C ALA A 472 -16.06 18.13 -23.24
N VAL A 473 -14.73 18.08 -23.25
CA VAL A 473 -13.96 17.06 -22.52
C VAL A 473 -14.23 17.14 -21.01
N ARG A 474 -14.05 18.32 -20.40
CA ARG A 474 -14.33 18.52 -18.95
C ARG A 474 -15.78 18.17 -18.60
N ASP A 475 -16.74 18.55 -19.45
CA ASP A 475 -18.15 18.23 -19.26
C ASP A 475 -18.41 16.72 -19.28
N ARG A 476 -17.70 15.94 -20.11
CA ARG A 476 -17.81 14.47 -20.10
C ARG A 476 -17.20 13.87 -18.84
N PHE A 477 -16.00 14.30 -18.45
CA PHE A 477 -15.33 13.81 -17.23
C PHE A 477 -16.15 14.15 -15.97
N SER A 478 -16.76 15.34 -15.89
CA SER A 478 -17.58 15.74 -14.73
C SER A 478 -18.86 14.93 -14.55
N ARG A 479 -19.30 14.23 -15.61
CA ARG A 479 -20.46 13.31 -15.60
C ARG A 479 -20.11 11.89 -15.19
N LEU A 480 -18.82 11.56 -15.05
CA LEU A 480 -18.41 10.25 -14.57
C LEU A 480 -18.97 10.00 -13.18
N ARG A 481 -19.56 8.82 -13.02
CA ARG A 481 -20.06 8.31 -11.75
C ARG A 481 -19.19 7.12 -11.37
N TYR A 482 -18.83 7.04 -10.10
CA TYR A 482 -17.99 5.99 -9.57
C TYR A 482 -18.82 4.93 -8.86
N ARG A 483 -18.28 3.74 -8.71
CA ARG A 483 -18.91 2.62 -7.99
C ARG A 483 -17.92 1.99 -7.01
N ASN A 484 -18.41 1.26 -6.03
CA ASN A 484 -17.55 0.37 -5.25
C ASN A 484 -17.18 -0.86 -6.09
N GLU A 485 -16.02 -1.44 -5.81
CA GLU A 485 -15.73 -2.82 -6.22
C GLU A 485 -16.72 -3.73 -5.47
N ALA A 486 -17.33 -4.66 -6.22
CA ALA A 486 -18.40 -5.53 -5.73
C ALA A 486 -17.82 -6.83 -5.14
#